data_AF-A0A4Y2DE16-F1
#
_entry.id   AF-A0A4Y2DE16-F1
#
_cell.length_a   1.000
_cell.length_b   1.000
_cell.length_c   1.000
_cell.angle_alpha   90.00
_cell.angle_beta   90.00
_cell.angle_gamma   90.00
#
_symmetry.space_group_name_H-M   'P 1'
#
loop_
_entity.id
_entity.type
_entity.pdbx_description
1 polymer ?
#
loop_
_entity_poly.entity_id
_entity_poly.type
_entity_poly.pdbx_seq_one_letter_code
_entity_poly.pdbx_strand_id
1 'polypeptide(L)'
;MAYQRKLEALGYMKINDFNVFCDEDFRSLVVWLEDQVIRQYAIEDRAPLRTIASPDWEDAFKTYLNAVSCPFSDREEVADWLLGLAVRLEYGDNVEKYKAITAESVNQTSTNIPQVTL
;
A
#
# COMPACT_ATOMS: atom_id res chain seq x y z
N MET A 1 9.77 12.87 -10.67
CA MET A 1 10.72 11.75 -10.46
C MET A 1 10.56 11.03 -9.11
N ALA A 2 10.07 11.67 -8.02
CA ALA A 2 9.99 11.00 -6.71
C ALA A 2 8.85 9.96 -6.59
N TYR A 3 7.68 10.23 -7.19
CA TYR A 3 6.50 9.35 -7.07
C TYR A 3 6.56 8.13 -8.01
N GLN A 4 7.31 8.19 -9.10
CA GLN A 4 7.37 7.15 -10.12
C GLN A 4 7.85 5.81 -9.56
N ARG A 5 8.87 5.83 -8.69
CA ARG A 5 9.40 4.61 -8.05
C ARG A 5 8.39 3.98 -7.10
N LYS A 6 7.63 4.80 -6.36
CA LYS A 6 6.58 4.32 -5.44
C LYS A 6 5.41 3.73 -6.24
N LEU A 7 4.99 4.40 -7.31
CA LEU A 7 3.94 3.91 -8.21
C LEU A 7 4.32 2.61 -8.94
N GLU A 8 5.58 2.49 -9.36
CA GLU A 8 6.12 1.27 -10.00
C GLU A 8 6.20 0.11 -9.02
N ALA A 9 6.66 0.36 -7.78
CA ALA A 9 6.69 -0.65 -6.74
C ALA A 9 5.30 -1.22 -6.43
N LEU A 10 4.26 -0.39 -6.54
CA LEU A 10 2.85 -0.77 -6.34
C LEU A 10 2.22 -1.38 -7.62
N GLY A 11 2.86 -1.29 -8.78
CA GLY A 11 2.29 -1.79 -10.05
C GLY A 11 1.16 -0.92 -10.62
N TYR A 12 1.12 0.38 -10.32
CA TYR A 12 0.12 1.28 -10.87
C TYR A 12 0.31 1.44 -12.39
N MET A 13 -0.77 1.42 -13.18
CA MET A 13 -0.66 1.43 -14.66
C MET A 13 -0.30 2.80 -15.26
N LYS A 14 -0.58 3.92 -14.58
CA LYS A 14 -0.30 5.29 -15.05
C LYS A 14 0.97 5.91 -14.43
N ILE A 15 2.08 5.17 -14.38
CA ILE A 15 3.31 5.62 -13.70
C ILE A 15 3.96 6.85 -14.38
N ASN A 16 3.85 6.95 -15.71
CA ASN A 16 4.52 8.01 -16.50
C ASN A 16 3.67 9.28 -16.67
N ASP A 17 2.35 9.19 -16.56
CA ASP A 17 1.41 10.28 -16.84
C ASP A 17 0.73 10.83 -15.57
N PHE A 18 1.04 10.25 -14.41
CA PHE A 18 0.43 10.66 -13.15
C PHE A 18 0.82 12.10 -12.77
N ASN A 19 -0.18 12.96 -12.61
CA ASN A 19 -0.03 14.32 -12.15
C ASN A 19 -0.75 14.54 -10.80
N VAL A 20 0.01 14.77 -9.73
CA VAL A 20 -0.54 15.04 -8.39
C VAL A 20 -1.35 16.33 -8.32
N PHE A 21 -1.09 17.28 -9.23
CA PHE A 21 -1.83 18.53 -9.33
C PHE A 21 -3.19 18.37 -10.05
N CYS A 22 -3.37 17.26 -10.78
CA CYS A 22 -4.62 16.96 -11.45
C CYS A 22 -5.60 16.30 -10.47
N ASP A 23 -6.75 16.92 -10.27
CA ASP A 23 -7.80 16.38 -9.40
C ASP A 23 -8.23 14.98 -9.80
N GLU A 24 -8.43 14.72 -11.08
CA GLU A 24 -8.88 13.41 -11.56
C GLU A 24 -7.84 12.32 -11.31
N ASP A 25 -6.57 12.57 -11.59
CA ASP A 25 -5.49 11.60 -11.36
C ASP A 25 -5.26 11.38 -9.86
N PHE A 26 -5.26 12.45 -9.06
CA PHE A 26 -5.11 12.34 -7.61
C PHE A 26 -6.26 11.52 -6.99
N ARG A 27 -7.51 11.85 -7.32
CA ARG A 27 -8.69 11.14 -6.83
C ARG A 27 -8.67 9.68 -7.27
N SER A 28 -8.31 9.41 -8.52
CA SER A 28 -8.17 8.04 -9.05
C SER A 28 -7.07 7.24 -8.36
N LEU A 29 -5.94 7.88 -8.04
CA LEU A 29 -4.85 7.24 -7.29
C LEU A 29 -5.31 6.86 -5.87
N VAL A 30 -5.96 7.77 -5.15
CA VAL A 30 -6.45 7.51 -3.78
C VAL A 30 -7.42 6.32 -3.78
N VAL A 31 -8.39 6.29 -4.70
CA VAL A 31 -9.33 5.17 -4.84
C VAL A 31 -8.61 3.87 -5.15
N TRP A 32 -7.61 3.90 -6.02
CA TRP A 32 -6.83 2.72 -6.37
C TRP A 32 -6.01 2.20 -5.19
N LEU A 33 -5.32 3.10 -4.47
CA LEU A 33 -4.56 2.75 -3.26
C LEU A 33 -5.47 2.13 -2.22
N GLU A 34 -6.65 2.69 -2.01
CA GLU A 34 -7.62 2.19 -1.05
C GLU A 34 -8.21 0.83 -1.44
N ASP A 35 -8.51 0.62 -2.72
CA ASP A 35 -9.12 -0.63 -3.18
C ASP A 35 -8.12 -1.80 -3.26
N GLN A 36 -6.89 -1.51 -3.68
CA GLN A 36 -5.87 -2.53 -3.94
C GLN A 36 -4.93 -2.76 -2.75
N VAL A 37 -4.54 -1.70 -2.03
CA VAL A 37 -3.42 -1.78 -1.06
C VAL A 37 -3.87 -1.51 0.38
N ILE A 38 -4.47 -0.36 0.66
CA ILE A 38 -4.76 0.10 2.02
C ILE A 38 -5.97 -0.64 2.61
N ARG A 39 -7.05 -0.81 1.83
CA ARG A 39 -8.29 -1.53 2.19
C ARG A 39 -8.79 -1.23 3.62
N GLN A 40 -8.66 0.02 4.08
CA GLN A 40 -9.11 0.45 5.39
C GLN A 40 -10.64 0.57 5.48
N TYR A 41 -11.29 0.98 4.40
CA TYR A 41 -12.73 1.18 4.32
C TYR A 41 -13.48 -0.09 3.91
N ALA A 42 -14.61 -0.32 4.60
CA ALA A 42 -15.63 -1.26 4.20
C ALA A 42 -16.25 -0.83 2.85
N ILE A 43 -16.76 -1.81 2.10
CA ILE A 43 -17.25 -1.61 0.72
C ILE A 43 -18.35 -0.52 0.64
N GLU A 44 -19.11 -0.33 1.72
CA GLU A 44 -20.23 0.62 1.82
C GLU A 44 -19.76 2.08 1.84
N ASP A 45 -18.68 2.39 2.56
CA ASP A 45 -18.09 3.72 2.65
C ASP A 45 -17.17 4.07 1.47
N ARG A 46 -16.90 3.12 0.55
CA ARG A 46 -16.12 3.38 -0.67
C ARG A 46 -16.91 4.12 -1.75
N ALA A 47 -18.23 4.12 -1.68
CA ALA A 47 -19.11 4.76 -2.66
C ALA A 47 -18.76 6.24 -2.90
N PRO A 48 -18.64 7.11 -1.87
CA PRO A 48 -18.31 8.52 -2.07
C PRO A 48 -16.88 8.75 -2.59
N LEU A 49 -15.90 7.93 -2.18
CA LEU A 49 -14.52 8.02 -2.68
C LEU A 49 -14.42 7.63 -4.17
N ARG A 50 -15.20 6.64 -4.61
CA ARG A 50 -15.27 6.23 -6.03
C ARG A 50 -15.86 7.30 -6.94
N THR A 51 -16.73 8.16 -6.41
CA THR A 51 -17.36 9.22 -7.20
C THR A 51 -16.46 10.44 -7.27
N ILE A 52 -15.40 10.36 -8.10
CA ILE A 52 -14.39 11.42 -8.27
C ILE A 52 -14.97 12.77 -8.74
N ALA A 53 -16.17 12.78 -9.32
CA ALA A 53 -16.85 13.98 -9.80
C ALA A 53 -17.81 14.60 -8.76
N SER A 54 -18.01 13.97 -7.61
CA SER A 54 -18.92 14.50 -6.58
C SER A 54 -18.27 15.65 -5.80
N PRO A 55 -19.04 16.71 -5.46
CA PRO A 55 -18.57 17.75 -4.54
C PRO A 55 -18.34 17.21 -3.12
N ASP A 56 -19.09 16.17 -2.72
CA ASP A 56 -18.91 15.46 -1.44
C ASP A 56 -17.60 14.65 -1.36
N TRP A 57 -16.84 14.54 -2.46
CA TRP A 57 -15.58 13.80 -2.48
C TRP A 57 -14.56 14.41 -1.51
N GLU A 58 -14.50 15.75 -1.39
CA GLU A 58 -13.57 16.41 -0.46
C GLU A 58 -13.90 16.11 1.01
N ASP A 59 -15.18 15.96 1.35
CA ASP A 59 -15.62 15.63 2.71
C ASP A 59 -15.32 14.15 3.05
N ALA A 60 -15.63 13.26 2.11
CA ALA A 60 -15.26 11.86 2.20
C ALA A 60 -13.74 11.68 2.27
N PHE A 61 -12.97 12.47 1.53
CA PHE A 61 -11.52 12.47 1.55
C PHE A 61 -10.96 12.97 2.89
N LYS A 62 -11.54 14.00 3.51
CA LYS A 62 -11.15 14.44 4.85
C LYS A 62 -11.42 13.36 5.90
N THR A 63 -12.58 12.72 5.83
CA THR A 63 -12.92 11.59 6.70
C THR A 63 -11.94 10.44 6.50
N TYR A 64 -11.58 10.17 5.24
CA TYR A 64 -10.59 9.19 4.86
C TYR A 64 -9.23 9.47 5.49
N LEU A 65 -8.74 10.71 5.40
CA LEU A 65 -7.48 11.13 6.01
C LEU A 65 -7.47 10.94 7.52
N ASN A 66 -8.60 11.20 8.19
CA ASN A 66 -8.74 10.94 9.62
C ASN A 66 -8.70 9.44 9.94
N ALA A 67 -9.36 8.60 9.15
CA ALA A 67 -9.34 7.15 9.31
C ALA A 67 -7.93 6.56 9.18
N VAL A 68 -7.15 7.03 8.19
CA VAL A 68 -5.74 6.64 8.04
C VAL A 68 -4.81 7.38 9.02
N SER A 69 -5.33 8.27 9.87
CA SER A 69 -4.56 9.12 10.80
C SER A 69 -3.46 9.93 10.11
N CYS A 70 -3.75 10.46 8.92
CA CYS A 70 -2.84 11.34 8.19
C CYS A 70 -2.84 12.75 8.84
N PRO A 71 -1.69 13.26 9.30
CA PRO A 71 -1.60 14.58 9.93
C PRO A 71 -1.41 15.73 8.94
N PHE A 72 -1.31 15.43 7.64
CA PHE A 72 -1.00 16.41 6.59
C PHE A 72 -2.28 16.95 5.94
N SER A 73 -2.22 18.20 5.48
CA SER A 73 -3.31 18.86 4.74
C SER A 73 -2.91 19.24 3.31
N ASP A 74 -1.60 19.29 3.02
CA ASP A 74 -1.08 19.58 1.70
C ASP A 74 -1.20 18.38 0.76
N ARG A 75 -1.65 18.64 -0.47
CA ARG A 75 -1.94 17.60 -1.46
C ARG A 75 -0.73 16.72 -1.76
N GLU A 76 0.45 17.34 -1.88
CA GLU A 76 1.69 16.64 -2.18
C GLU A 76 2.15 15.78 -1.00
N GLU A 77 2.09 16.31 0.23
CA GLU A 77 2.46 15.57 1.44
C GLU A 77 1.50 14.41 1.69
N VAL A 78 0.20 14.63 1.51
CA VAL A 78 -0.81 13.58 1.61
C VAL A 78 -0.60 12.50 0.56
N ALA A 79 -0.30 12.87 -0.69
CA ALA A 79 0.04 11.89 -1.74
C ALA A 79 1.27 11.07 -1.35
N ASP A 80 2.34 11.74 -0.90
CA ASP A 80 3.58 11.10 -0.52
C ASP A 80 3.40 10.15 0.67
N TRP A 81 2.61 10.57 1.65
CA TRP A 81 2.24 9.81 2.84
C TRP A 81 1.41 8.57 2.47
N LEU A 82 0.39 8.71 1.63
CA LEU A 82 -0.45 7.60 1.18
C LEU A 82 0.35 6.57 0.39
N LEU A 83 1.21 7.04 -0.52
CA LEU A 83 2.14 6.18 -1.24
C LEU A 83 3.12 5.47 -0.29
N GLY A 84 3.63 6.17 0.72
CA GLY A 84 4.50 5.61 1.75
C GLY A 84 3.80 4.55 2.60
N LEU A 85 2.54 4.79 2.99
CA LEU A 85 1.71 3.83 3.72
C LEU A 85 1.45 2.58 2.86
N ALA A 86 1.06 2.77 1.60
CA ALA A 86 0.78 1.69 0.66
C ALA A 86 2.01 0.80 0.44
N VAL A 87 3.17 1.41 0.17
CA VAL A 87 4.44 0.66 0.08
C VAL A 87 4.73 -0.07 1.38
N ARG A 88 4.51 0.53 2.55
CA ARG A 88 4.74 -0.14 3.83
C ARG A 88 3.80 -1.35 4.03
N LEU A 89 2.55 -1.28 3.58
CA LEU A 89 1.61 -2.38 3.65
C LEU A 89 1.98 -3.52 2.70
N GLU A 90 2.31 -3.21 1.44
CA GLU A 90 2.79 -4.18 0.46
C GLU A 90 4.07 -4.89 0.90
N TYR A 91 5.03 -4.14 1.45
CA TYR A 91 6.24 -4.72 2.01
C TYR A 91 5.96 -5.46 3.32
N GLY A 92 5.06 -4.98 4.18
CA GLY A 92 4.68 -5.61 5.43
C GLY A 92 4.10 -7.02 5.24
N ASP A 93 3.17 -7.18 4.29
CA ASP A 93 2.62 -8.49 3.90
C ASP A 93 3.72 -9.43 3.37
N ASN A 94 4.70 -8.88 2.65
CA ASN A 94 5.85 -9.65 2.18
C ASN A 94 6.84 -10.01 3.31
N VAL A 95 7.06 -9.17 4.33
CA VAL A 95 7.95 -9.49 5.46
C VAL A 95 7.43 -10.68 6.27
N GLU A 96 6.11 -10.83 6.42
CA GLU A 96 5.52 -12.02 7.05
C GLU A 96 5.85 -13.31 6.26
N LYS A 97 5.88 -13.25 4.92
CA LYS A 97 6.32 -14.37 4.07
C LYS A 97 7.78 -14.76 4.31
N TYR A 98 8.65 -13.83 4.72
CA TYR A 98 10.06 -14.13 5.06
C TYR A 98 10.28 -14.52 6.53
N LYS A 99 9.41 -14.08 7.46
CA LYS A 99 9.44 -14.53 8.86
C LYS A 99 8.96 -15.97 9.03
N ALA A 100 8.04 -16.44 8.20
CA ALA A 100 7.61 -17.84 8.22
C ALA A 100 8.72 -18.83 7.79
N ILE A 101 9.71 -18.38 7.01
CA ILE A 101 10.78 -19.25 6.48
C ILE A 101 11.93 -19.43 7.50
N THR A 102 12.04 -18.58 8.52
CA THR A 102 13.25 -18.53 9.38
C THR A 102 13.22 -19.40 10.63
N ALA A 103 12.14 -20.13 10.93
CA ALA A 103 12.09 -21.01 12.10
C ALA A 103 11.84 -22.51 11.79
N GLU A 104 11.15 -22.85 10.70
CA GLU A 104 10.68 -24.24 10.50
C GLU A 104 11.55 -25.11 9.57
N SER A 105 12.49 -24.53 8.81
CA SER A 105 13.34 -25.31 7.88
C SER A 105 14.77 -25.61 8.39
N VAL A 106 15.12 -25.23 9.62
CA VAL A 106 16.45 -25.49 10.23
C VAL A 106 16.52 -26.79 11.06
N ASN A 107 15.47 -27.61 11.08
CA ASN A 107 15.44 -28.86 11.88
C ASN A 107 15.29 -30.16 11.07
N GLN A 108 15.68 -30.20 9.78
CA GLN A 108 15.60 -31.44 9.00
C GLN A 108 16.91 -31.93 8.38
N THR A 109 18.07 -31.30 8.66
CA THR A 109 19.36 -31.74 8.09
C THR A 109 20.35 -32.27 9.12
N SER A 110 19.90 -32.60 10.34
CA SER A 110 20.75 -33.15 11.40
C SER A 110 20.48 -34.63 11.71
N THR A 111 20.32 -35.48 10.69
CA THR A 111 20.40 -36.93 10.90
C THR A 111 21.00 -37.64 9.69
N ASN A 112 22.30 -37.48 9.46
CA ASN A 112 23.09 -38.52 8.81
C ASN A 112 24.52 -38.46 9.37
N ILE A 113 24.65 -39.08 10.55
CA ILE A 113 25.91 -39.43 11.16
C ILE A 113 26.29 -40.80 10.59
N PRO A 114 27.32 -40.96 9.73
CA PRO A 114 27.92 -42.27 9.57
C PRO A 114 28.89 -42.49 10.74
N GLN A 115 28.51 -43.40 11.65
CA GLN A 115 29.49 -44.07 12.50
C GLN A 115 30.48 -44.81 11.60
N VAL A 116 31.78 -44.56 11.77
CA VAL A 116 32.81 -45.52 11.39
C VAL A 116 33.56 -45.90 12.66
N THR A 117 33.18 -47.06 13.15
CA THR A 117 33.88 -47.83 14.18
C THR A 117 34.92 -48.71 13.48
N LEU A 118 36.10 -48.83 14.13
CA LEU A 118 37.21 -49.75 13.90
C LEU A 118 38.29 -49.28 12.91
#